data_AF-A0A496Y6K8-F1
#
_entry.id   AF-A0A496Y6K8-F1
#
_cell.length_a   1.000
_cell.length_b   1.000
_cell.length_c   1.000
_cell.angle_alpha   90.00
_cell.angle_beta   90.00
_cell.angle_gamma   90.00
#
_symmetry.space_group_name_H-M   'P 1'
#
loop_
_entity.id
_entity.type
_entity.pdbx_description
1 polymer ?
#
loop_
_entity_poly.entity_id
_entity_poly.type
_entity_poly.pdbx_seq_one_letter_code
_entity_poly.pdbx_strand_id
1 'polypeptide(L)'
;IPPEFKGRKIFFYDFRSAVRLDLNETKTMAQQLAGKLNQDPSGVKILIPMYGWSEADKEGEPLYDPPMRDAFIEKLKKDLDPRVQVKEVGSHINDPSFAQAASAMMNEMVKNPGESL
;
A
#
# COMPACT_ATOMS: atom_id res chain seq x y z
N ILE A 1 12.55 -20.76 -6.93
CA ILE A 1 12.89 -19.38 -6.51
C ILE A 1 14.26 -19.06 -7.08
N PRO A 2 14.42 -17.98 -7.86
CA PRO A 2 15.72 -17.56 -8.39
C PRO A 2 16.78 -17.31 -7.29
N PRO A 3 18.08 -17.61 -7.53
CA PRO A 3 19.14 -17.50 -6.51
C PRO A 3 19.31 -16.12 -5.86
N GLU A 4 19.02 -15.05 -6.60
CA GLU A 4 19.09 -13.66 -6.15
C GLU A 4 18.12 -13.34 -5.00
N PHE A 5 17.06 -14.14 -4.81
CA PHE A 5 16.11 -13.98 -3.72
C PHE A 5 16.41 -14.88 -2.52
N LYS A 6 17.60 -15.50 -2.47
CA LYS A 6 18.00 -16.34 -1.35
C LYS A 6 17.99 -15.53 -0.04
N GLY A 7 17.36 -16.08 1.00
CA GLY A 7 17.25 -15.45 2.31
C GLY A 7 16.13 -14.41 2.45
N ARG A 8 15.37 -14.15 1.38
CA ARG A 8 14.17 -13.31 1.45
C ARG A 8 13.02 -14.07 2.12
N LYS A 9 12.06 -13.34 2.70
CA LYS A 9 10.78 -13.91 3.14
C LYS A 9 9.98 -14.34 1.92
N ILE A 10 9.46 -15.57 1.94
CA ILE A 10 8.75 -16.18 0.82
C ILE A 10 7.46 -16.83 1.33
N PHE A 11 6.40 -16.69 0.55
CA PHE A 11 5.11 -17.34 0.77
C PHE A 11 4.70 -18.09 -0.49
N PHE A 12 4.14 -19.29 -0.34
CA PHE A 12 3.64 -20.10 -1.44
C PHE A 12 2.12 -20.21 -1.34
N TYR A 13 1.41 -19.64 -2.31
CA TYR A 13 -0.04 -19.78 -2.42
C TYR A 13 -0.41 -21.18 -2.95
N ASP A 14 0.37 -21.65 -3.91
CA ASP A 14 0.23 -22.92 -4.62
C ASP A 14 1.57 -23.20 -5.34
N PHE A 15 1.56 -23.43 -6.65
CA PHE A 15 2.77 -23.44 -7.47
C PHE A 15 3.38 -22.03 -7.63
N ARG A 16 2.65 -20.97 -7.27
CA ARG A 16 3.07 -19.57 -7.25
C ARG A 16 3.66 -19.20 -5.90
N SER A 17 4.73 -18.41 -5.96
CA SER A 17 5.39 -17.84 -4.79
C SER A 17 5.36 -16.31 -4.82
N ALA A 18 5.22 -15.69 -3.65
CA ALA A 18 5.49 -14.28 -3.44
C ALA A 18 6.77 -14.11 -2.63
N VAL A 19 7.61 -13.16 -3.05
CA VAL A 19 8.85 -12.80 -2.37
C VAL A 19 8.66 -11.40 -1.78
N ARG A 20 8.92 -11.22 -0.47
CA ARG A 20 8.83 -9.91 0.17
C ARG A 20 9.92 -9.00 -0.34
N LEU A 21 9.57 -7.79 -0.79
CA LEU A 21 10.51 -6.75 -1.23
C LEU A 21 11.55 -6.42 -0.16
N ASP A 22 12.76 -6.08 -0.58
CA ASP A 22 13.74 -5.46 0.31
C ASP A 22 13.51 -3.95 0.43
N LEU A 23 14.36 -3.28 1.21
CA LEU A 23 14.23 -1.84 1.47
C LEU A 23 14.39 -0.98 0.20
N ASN A 24 15.30 -1.34 -0.69
CA ASN A 24 15.58 -0.57 -1.90
C ASN A 24 14.44 -0.74 -2.91
N GLU A 25 13.96 -1.97 -3.09
CA GLU A 25 12.82 -2.29 -3.93
C GLU A 25 11.54 -1.61 -3.39
N THR A 26 11.33 -1.65 -2.07
CA THR A 26 10.20 -1.00 -1.40
C THR A 26 10.19 0.52 -1.64
N LYS A 27 11.33 1.18 -1.48
CA LYS A 27 11.47 2.63 -1.74
C LYS A 27 11.31 2.96 -3.21
N THR A 28 11.81 2.11 -4.10
CA THR A 28 11.65 2.26 -5.56
C THR A 28 10.18 2.17 -5.94
N MET A 29 9.44 1.19 -5.40
CA MET A 29 8.00 1.05 -5.60
C MET A 29 7.23 2.27 -5.11
N ALA A 30 7.54 2.78 -3.91
CA ALA A 30 6.93 4.00 -3.37
C ALA A 30 7.16 5.22 -4.26
N GLN A 31 8.41 5.43 -4.73
CA GLN A 31 8.77 6.53 -5.62
C GLN A 31 8.03 6.45 -6.96
N GLN A 32 7.97 5.26 -7.56
CA GLN A 32 7.26 5.06 -8.84
C GLN A 32 5.76 5.30 -8.70
N LEU A 33 5.16 4.87 -7.58
CA LEU A 33 3.75 5.11 -7.31
C LEU A 33 3.49 6.61 -7.14
N ALA A 34 4.26 7.30 -6.30
CA ALA A 34 4.14 8.75 -6.11
C ALA A 34 4.24 9.50 -7.45
N GLY A 35 5.23 9.16 -8.29
CA GLY A 35 5.41 9.80 -9.60
C GLY A 35 4.21 9.65 -10.54
N LYS A 36 3.46 8.54 -10.44
CA LYS A 36 2.21 8.35 -11.21
C LYS A 36 1.06 9.16 -10.60
N LEU A 37 0.90 9.12 -9.28
CA LEU A 37 -0.21 9.78 -8.61
C LEU A 37 -0.10 11.32 -8.66
N ASN A 38 1.11 11.85 -8.72
CA ASN A 38 1.37 13.29 -8.86
C ASN A 38 0.98 13.85 -10.24
N GLN A 39 0.58 13.03 -11.20
CA GLN A 39 0.11 13.50 -12.51
C GLN A 39 -1.30 14.12 -12.46
N ASP A 40 -2.12 13.69 -11.49
CA ASP A 40 -3.45 14.25 -11.21
C ASP A 40 -3.72 14.22 -9.70
N PRO A 41 -3.01 15.02 -8.91
CA PRO A 41 -3.02 14.89 -7.46
C PRO A 41 -4.37 15.28 -6.82
N SER A 42 -5.13 16.15 -7.49
CA SER A 42 -6.46 16.60 -7.04
C SER A 42 -7.52 15.51 -7.20
N GLY A 43 -7.38 14.61 -8.18
CA GLY A 43 -8.29 13.49 -8.43
C GLY A 43 -7.99 12.23 -7.60
N VAL A 44 -6.95 12.24 -6.77
CA VAL A 44 -6.44 11.04 -6.08
C VAL A 44 -6.63 11.12 -4.58
N LYS A 45 -7.18 10.04 -4.00
CA LYS A 45 -7.13 9.73 -2.57
C LYS A 45 -6.51 8.36 -2.37
N ILE A 46 -5.71 8.19 -1.31
CA ILE A 46 -5.04 6.94 -0.97
C ILE A 46 -5.54 6.42 0.37
N LEU A 47 -5.88 5.13 0.43
CA LEU A 47 -6.22 4.42 1.66
C LEU A 47 -5.15 3.37 1.97
N ILE A 48 -4.64 3.37 3.20
CA ILE A 48 -3.52 2.51 3.63
C ILE A 48 -4.01 1.56 4.74
N PRO A 49 -4.00 0.23 4.52
CA PRO A 49 -4.30 -0.77 5.54
C PRO A 49 -3.08 -0.99 6.44
N MET A 50 -3.11 -0.44 7.64
CA MET A 50 -1.95 -0.45 8.54
C MET A 50 -1.58 -1.84 9.06
N TYR A 51 -2.48 -2.82 8.99
CA TYR A 51 -2.23 -4.18 9.48
C TYR A 51 -1.94 -5.20 8.39
N GLY A 52 -1.79 -4.76 7.13
CA GLY A 52 -1.34 -5.64 6.05
C GLY A 52 -1.95 -5.39 4.69
N TRP A 53 -1.16 -5.63 3.64
CA TRP A 53 -1.53 -5.37 2.24
C TRP A 53 -2.04 -6.61 1.49
N SER A 54 -1.95 -7.79 2.09
CA SER A 54 -2.34 -9.05 1.48
C SER A 54 -2.53 -10.12 2.55
N GLU A 55 -3.22 -11.21 2.23
CA GLU A 55 -3.38 -12.36 3.13
C GLU A 55 -2.06 -12.82 3.77
N ALA A 56 -0.97 -12.87 3.01
CA ALA A 56 0.34 -13.29 3.50
C ALA A 56 1.13 -12.21 4.26
N ASP A 57 0.58 -11.00 4.41
CA ASP A 57 1.19 -9.82 5.03
C ASP A 57 0.37 -9.37 6.24
N LYS A 58 0.16 -10.28 7.18
CA LYS A 58 -0.59 -10.05 8.42
C LYS A 58 0.24 -10.57 9.59
N GLU A 59 0.07 -10.03 10.79
CA GLU A 59 0.75 -10.56 11.97
C GLU A 59 0.62 -12.10 12.06
N GLY A 60 1.77 -12.78 12.17
CA GLY A 60 1.87 -14.24 12.16
C GLY A 60 2.13 -14.86 10.77
N GLU A 61 1.93 -14.12 9.68
CA GLU A 61 2.09 -14.60 8.31
C GLU A 61 3.51 -14.39 7.76
N PRO A 62 3.98 -15.24 6.81
CA PRO A 62 5.39 -15.25 6.40
C PRO A 62 5.93 -13.96 5.79
N LEU A 63 5.06 -13.12 5.20
CA LEU A 63 5.49 -11.88 4.57
C LEU A 63 5.21 -10.64 5.42
N TYR A 64 4.74 -10.79 6.67
CA TYR A 64 4.54 -9.68 7.58
C TYR A 64 5.85 -8.96 7.88
N ASP A 65 5.91 -7.68 7.54
CA ASP A 65 7.13 -6.88 7.66
C ASP A 65 6.82 -5.40 7.96
N PRO A 66 6.54 -5.05 9.24
CA PRO A 66 6.25 -3.67 9.63
C PRO A 66 7.34 -2.68 9.21
N PRO A 67 8.65 -2.96 9.34
CA PRO A 67 9.69 -2.07 8.83
C PRO A 67 9.59 -1.76 7.33
N MET A 68 9.24 -2.74 6.49
CA MET A 68 9.05 -2.48 5.05
C MET A 68 7.77 -1.69 4.79
N ARG A 69 6.67 -1.99 5.49
CA ARG A 69 5.43 -1.18 5.43
C ARG A 69 5.73 0.28 5.76
N ASP A 70 6.43 0.53 6.87
CA ASP A 70 6.71 1.88 7.35
C ASP A 70 7.64 2.62 6.37
N ALA A 71 8.68 1.95 5.87
CA ALA A 71 9.55 2.51 4.85
C ALA A 71 8.82 2.87 3.55
N PHE A 72 7.83 2.06 3.13
CA PHE A 72 6.97 2.38 2.00
C PHE A 72 6.12 3.63 2.27
N ILE A 73 5.41 3.68 3.40
CA ILE A 73 4.50 4.77 3.76
C ILE A 73 5.28 6.10 3.89
N GLU A 74 6.41 6.09 4.60
CA GLU A 74 7.26 7.27 4.77
C GLU A 74 7.77 7.79 3.42
N LYS A 75 8.30 6.89 2.58
CA LYS A 75 8.83 7.28 1.26
C LYS A 75 7.71 7.79 0.34
N LEU A 76 6.56 7.12 0.33
CA LEU A 76 5.40 7.50 -0.46
C LEU A 76 4.92 8.90 -0.05
N LYS A 77 4.65 9.12 1.25
CA LYS A 77 4.20 10.43 1.76
C LYS A 77 5.19 11.55 1.50
N LYS A 78 6.49 11.28 1.57
CA LYS A 78 7.54 12.27 1.28
C LYS A 78 7.56 12.71 -0.18
N ASP A 79 7.27 11.79 -1.10
CA ASP A 79 7.36 12.05 -2.55
C ASP A 79 6.02 12.48 -3.18
N LEU A 80 4.89 12.30 -2.47
CA LEU A 80 3.57 12.69 -2.93
C LEU A 80 3.39 14.22 -2.94
N ASP A 81 2.67 14.71 -3.94
CA ASP A 81 2.15 16.07 -3.95
C ASP A 81 1.26 16.28 -2.70
N PRO A 82 1.43 17.38 -1.94
CA PRO A 82 0.67 17.62 -0.72
C PRO A 82 -0.86 17.67 -0.89
N ARG A 83 -1.36 17.82 -2.13
CA ARG A 83 -2.79 17.77 -2.45
C ARG A 83 -3.36 16.35 -2.42
N VAL A 84 -2.52 15.32 -2.56
CA VAL A 84 -2.97 13.91 -2.50
C VAL A 84 -3.32 13.57 -1.05
N GLN A 85 -4.59 13.28 -0.80
CA GLN A 85 -5.06 12.90 0.53
C GLN A 85 -4.69 11.45 0.84
N VAL A 86 -3.97 11.23 1.94
CA VAL A 86 -3.60 9.89 2.41
C VAL A 86 -4.29 9.60 3.74
N LYS A 87 -5.08 8.53 3.79
CA LYS A 87 -5.76 8.06 5.00
C LYS A 87 -5.22 6.69 5.42
N GLU A 88 -4.67 6.62 6.62
CA GLU A 88 -4.29 5.36 7.26
C GLU A 88 -5.49 4.78 8.01
N VAL A 89 -5.69 3.47 7.87
CA VAL A 89 -6.77 2.72 8.52
C VAL A 89 -6.15 1.61 9.36
N GLY A 90 -6.47 1.58 10.65
CA GLY A 90 -6.11 0.49 11.57
C GLY A 90 -6.87 -0.78 11.26
N SER A 91 -6.63 -1.38 10.10
CA SER A 91 -7.23 -2.62 9.62
C SER A 91 -6.27 -3.32 8.67
N HIS A 92 -6.45 -4.63 8.51
CA HIS A 92 -5.84 -5.40 7.44
C HIS A 92 -6.68 -5.21 6.16
N ILE A 93 -6.07 -5.31 4.97
CA ILE A 93 -6.78 -5.07 3.69
C ILE A 93 -8.04 -5.93 3.51
N ASN A 94 -8.03 -7.15 4.04
CA ASN A 94 -9.13 -8.11 3.96
C ASN A 94 -10.18 -7.96 5.08
N ASP A 95 -10.00 -7.03 6.02
CA ASP A 95 -11.00 -6.82 7.06
C ASP A 95 -12.23 -6.08 6.48
N PRO A 96 -13.46 -6.45 6.88
CA PRO A 96 -14.66 -5.75 6.43
C PRO A 96 -14.64 -4.24 6.70
N SER A 97 -13.99 -3.80 7.78
CA SER A 97 -13.81 -2.39 8.11
C SER A 97 -12.99 -1.63 7.06
N PHE A 98 -11.98 -2.27 6.46
CA PHE A 98 -11.18 -1.65 5.39
C PHE A 98 -12.02 -1.50 4.12
N ALA A 99 -12.81 -2.51 3.75
CA ALA A 99 -13.73 -2.44 2.62
C ALA A 99 -14.81 -1.35 2.80
N GLN A 100 -15.34 -1.19 4.01
CA GLN A 100 -16.26 -0.11 4.35
C GLN A 100 -15.59 1.27 4.21
N ALA A 101 -14.35 1.42 4.69
CA ALA A 101 -13.60 2.66 4.54
C ALA A 101 -13.31 3.01 3.06
N ALA A 102 -12.94 2.02 2.24
CA ALA A 102 -12.67 2.19 0.82
C ALA A 102 -13.94 2.59 0.04
N SER A 103 -15.04 1.86 0.24
CA SER A 103 -16.32 2.15 -0.42
C SER A 103 -16.89 3.51 -0.02
N ALA A 104 -16.78 3.90 1.26
CA ALA A 104 -17.18 5.22 1.73
C ALA A 104 -16.38 6.34 1.05
N MET A 105 -15.05 6.19 0.98
CA MET A 105 -14.17 7.16 0.31
C MET A 105 -14.49 7.29 -1.18
N MET A 106 -14.69 6.18 -1.87
CA MET A 106 -15.05 6.20 -3.29
C MET A 106 -16.40 6.89 -3.53
N ASN A 107 -17.41 6.58 -2.71
CA ASN A 107 -18.73 7.19 -2.81
C ASN A 107 -18.68 8.71 -2.58
N GLU A 108 -17.85 9.19 -1.66
CA GLU A 108 -17.59 10.63 -1.46
C GLU A 108 -16.98 11.27 -2.70
N MET A 109 -15.95 10.65 -3.28
CA MET A 109 -15.29 11.14 -4.51
C MET A 109 -16.26 11.23 -5.70
N VAL A 110 -17.15 10.25 -5.85
CA VAL A 110 -18.15 10.23 -6.93
C VAL A 110 -19.20 11.33 -6.74
N LYS A 111 -19.62 11.60 -5.50
CA LYS A 111 -20.63 12.63 -5.21
C LYS A 111 -20.09 14.05 -5.35
N ASN A 112 -18.80 14.25 -5.08
CA ASN A 112 -18.15 15.56 -5.10
C ASN A 112 -17.00 15.61 -6.12
N PRO A 113 -17.26 15.47 -7.44
CA PRO A 113 -16.22 15.32 -8.47
C PRO A 113 -15.36 16.58 -8.74
N GLY A 114 -15.34 17.56 -7.83
CA GLY A 114 -14.58 18.81 -7.98
C GLY A 114 -14.26 19.54 -6.68
N GLU A 115 -14.61 18.99 -5.51
CA GLU A 115 -14.14 19.53 -4.22
C GLU A 115 -12.80 18.87 -3.84
N SER A 116 -11.82 19.07 -4.71
CA SER A 116 -10.43 19.02 -4.27
C SER A 116 -10.19 20.36 -3.57
N LEU A 117 -10.26 20.35 -2.23
CA LEU A 117 -9.98 21.52 -1.38
C LEU A 117 -8.65 22.20 -1.76
#